data_AF-A0A958Q2I0-F1
#
_entry.id   AF-A0A958Q2I0-F1
#
_cell.length_a   1.000
_cell.length_b   1.000
_cell.length_c   1.000
_cell.angle_alpha   90.00
_cell.angle_beta   90.00
_cell.angle_gamma   90.00
#
_symmetry.space_group_name_H-M   'P 1'
#
loop_
_entity.id
_entity.type
_entity.pdbx_description
1 polymer ?
#
loop_
_entity_poly.entity_id
_entity_poly.type
_entity_poly.pdbx_seq_one_letter_code
_entity_poly.pdbx_strand_id
1 'polypeptide(L)'
;MKQRVLEFCERHDSERGTVLLFIAAVVLPFIFFLFSLLIDVAMYLHEEREVQTLLDKGGLYVQRFLPYVPEAQAAFDSYILENPTLTRGVTTLRYEPASQLSDVLTLRYERTFSPFFANLFNNDIGFNLQVQSQVRVSPFNVQILLDASSYLAPPLDAPQGWNSSTEQPAYLFQQGLLTYSYDFNGDQIGERVDPLVASQQCFSAPFLALKRSAVRMYQYLASFRDNAIGLGVYPSGIGGFLAPIRSLSPSLSPSAESDLSFVSWNTPFVRNEHCAAAAERETVQDQFTVPVAPDSFAGLWRAPANGGYMISQPSGWQVEQGYTDFSGESLLWAQSSRYNAQGDTAAVLQSIAFDLLALPPIESRGGLQHTVNRQAIIFAGDMPWGNGQRLLNGSGFGVNPQVESWLTTALTQIGDAVSTHDLLEFRLFYLAFFHQGLSGTLTDFQDGMAAFQTLADTVRSNYPAEVQERLTFQVLGGDDPQLLSDQVLSYLALNRRTGVIAR
;
A
#
# COMPACT_ATOMS: atom_id res chain seq x y z
N MET A 1 -59.59 70.23 37.76
CA MET A 1 -58.96 69.76 36.49
C MET A 1 -57.43 69.66 36.60
N LYS A 2 -56.72 70.70 37.04
CA LYS A 2 -55.25 70.66 37.29
C LYS A 2 -54.78 69.51 38.20
N GLN A 3 -55.51 69.21 39.27
CA GLN A 3 -55.14 68.18 40.25
C GLN A 3 -55.27 66.74 39.69
N ARG A 4 -56.24 66.50 38.79
CA ARG A 4 -56.41 65.19 38.13
C ARG A 4 -55.40 64.95 37.01
N VAL A 5 -54.83 66.00 36.42
CA VAL A 5 -53.77 65.88 35.39
C VAL A 5 -52.42 65.57 36.06
N LEU A 6 -52.14 66.14 37.24
CA LEU A 6 -50.96 65.80 38.04
C LEU A 6 -50.98 64.36 38.56
N GLU A 7 -52.12 63.87 39.08
CA GLU A 7 -52.27 62.47 39.49
C GLU A 7 -52.17 61.47 38.31
N PHE A 8 -52.59 61.86 37.11
CA PHE A 8 -52.48 61.03 35.91
C PHE A 8 -51.02 60.97 35.40
N CYS A 9 -50.28 62.09 35.46
CA CYS A 9 -48.86 62.13 35.13
C CYS A 9 -47.98 61.37 36.15
N GLU A 10 -48.23 61.51 37.47
CA GLU A 10 -47.50 60.77 38.51
C GLU A 10 -47.74 59.25 38.44
N ARG A 11 -48.97 58.81 38.12
CA ARG A 11 -49.24 57.38 37.90
C ARG A 11 -48.54 56.83 36.66
N HIS A 12 -48.49 57.58 35.56
CA HIS A 12 -47.81 57.11 34.35
C HIS A 12 -46.28 57.08 34.50
N ASP A 13 -45.67 57.99 35.26
CA ASP A 13 -44.23 57.95 35.54
C ASP A 13 -43.88 56.82 36.54
N SER A 14 -44.76 56.56 37.51
CA SER A 14 -44.66 55.41 38.42
C SER A 14 -44.76 54.06 37.68
N GLU A 15 -45.73 53.91 36.77
CA GLU A 15 -45.90 52.68 35.96
C GLU A 15 -44.71 52.46 35.02
N ARG A 16 -44.21 53.51 34.36
CA ARG A 16 -43.01 53.45 33.51
C ARG A 16 -41.76 53.08 34.32
N GLY A 17 -41.59 53.65 35.51
CA GLY A 17 -40.49 53.32 36.40
C GLY A 17 -40.54 51.87 36.87
N THR A 18 -41.73 51.35 37.17
CA THR A 18 -41.93 49.96 37.60
C THR A 18 -41.65 48.96 36.46
N VAL A 19 -42.08 49.27 35.23
CA VAL A 19 -41.78 48.46 34.04
C VAL A 19 -40.28 48.50 33.72
N LEU A 20 -39.64 49.66 33.78
CA LEU A 20 -38.19 49.79 33.60
C LEU A 20 -37.42 48.99 34.66
N LEU A 21 -37.86 49.02 35.92
CA LEU A 21 -37.25 48.28 37.00
C LEU A 21 -37.45 46.76 36.82
N PHE A 22 -38.62 46.31 36.36
CA PHE A 22 -38.86 44.91 36.01
C PHE A 22 -37.98 44.46 34.83
N ILE A 23 -37.86 45.28 33.77
CA ILE A 23 -36.98 44.98 32.64
C ILE A 23 -35.52 44.91 33.10
N ALA A 24 -35.06 45.85 33.92
CA ALA A 24 -33.69 45.90 34.40
C ALA A 24 -33.35 44.79 35.41
N ALA A 25 -34.29 44.45 36.31
CA ALA A 25 -34.05 43.48 37.38
C ALA A 25 -34.35 42.04 36.98
N VAL A 26 -35.21 41.82 35.96
CA VAL A 26 -35.66 40.47 35.57
C VAL A 26 -35.29 40.16 34.12
N VAL A 27 -35.71 40.99 33.17
CA VAL A 27 -35.56 40.68 31.74
C VAL A 27 -34.10 40.73 31.30
N LEU A 28 -33.35 41.76 31.66
CA LEU A 28 -31.94 41.91 31.31
C LEU A 28 -31.06 40.78 31.89
N PRO A 29 -31.15 40.45 33.19
CA PRO A 29 -30.42 39.31 33.76
C PRO A 29 -30.82 37.97 33.12
N PHE A 30 -32.10 37.80 32.78
CA PHE A 30 -32.57 36.59 32.10
C PHE A 30 -32.04 36.47 30.67
N ILE A 31 -32.02 37.56 29.90
CA ILE A 31 -31.42 37.59 28.55
C ILE A 31 -29.91 37.33 28.64
N PHE A 32 -29.22 37.93 29.61
CA PHE A 32 -27.80 37.69 29.84
C PHE A 32 -27.52 36.22 30.18
N PHE A 33 -28.33 35.62 31.07
CA PHE A 33 -28.26 34.21 31.40
C PHE A 33 -28.43 33.32 30.16
N LEU A 34 -29.45 33.57 29.34
CA LEU A 34 -29.69 32.81 28.11
C LEU A 34 -28.54 32.98 27.10
N PHE A 35 -27.99 34.19 26.97
CA PHE A 35 -26.87 34.45 26.08
C PHE A 35 -25.58 33.75 26.54
N SER A 36 -25.27 33.79 27.84
CA SER A 36 -24.13 33.06 28.40
C SER A 36 -24.30 31.55 28.24
N LEU A 37 -25.50 31.01 28.49
CA LEU A 37 -25.80 29.60 28.28
C LEU A 37 -25.63 29.20 26.80
N LEU A 38 -26.09 30.04 25.87
CA LEU A 38 -25.90 29.79 24.43
C LEU A 38 -24.41 29.78 24.04
N ILE A 39 -23.60 30.69 24.58
CA ILE A 39 -22.15 30.68 24.37
C ILE A 39 -21.53 29.40 24.91
N ASP A 40 -21.89 28.99 26.14
CA ASP A 40 -21.35 27.79 26.76
C ASP A 40 -21.69 26.52 25.97
N VAL A 41 -22.94 26.40 25.51
CA VAL A 41 -23.37 25.28 24.64
C VAL A 41 -22.62 25.31 23.31
N ALA A 42 -22.45 26.48 22.69
CA ALA A 42 -21.73 26.60 21.43
C ALA A 42 -20.24 26.24 21.59
N MET A 43 -19.60 26.67 22.67
CA MET A 43 -18.22 26.34 22.99
C MET A 43 -18.05 24.84 23.25
N TYR A 44 -18.96 24.24 24.04
CA TYR A 44 -18.95 22.80 24.30
C TYR A 44 -19.04 21.99 23.00
N LEU A 45 -20.02 22.28 22.14
CA LEU A 45 -20.21 21.58 20.88
C LEU A 45 -19.05 21.80 19.89
N HIS A 46 -18.42 22.98 19.92
CA HIS A 46 -17.25 23.25 19.09
C HIS A 46 -16.04 22.43 19.54
N GLU A 47 -15.76 22.42 20.85
CA GLU A 47 -14.66 21.65 21.44
C GLU A 47 -14.88 20.14 21.27
N GLU A 48 -16.10 19.65 21.48
CA GLU A 48 -16.49 18.24 21.24
C GLU A 48 -16.18 17.82 19.80
N ARG A 49 -16.55 18.63 18.81
CA ARG A 49 -16.29 18.33 17.39
C ARG A 49 -14.80 18.39 17.04
N GLU A 50 -14.06 19.35 17.58
CA GLU A 50 -12.61 19.45 17.39
C GLU A 50 -11.91 18.21 17.94
N VAL A 51 -12.23 17.84 19.19
CA VAL A 51 -11.68 16.67 19.87
C VAL A 51 -12.06 15.38 19.16
N GLN A 52 -13.32 15.22 18.72
CA GLN A 52 -13.74 14.05 17.95
C GLN A 52 -12.93 13.91 16.66
N THR A 53 -12.76 15.01 15.91
CA THR A 53 -11.99 15.00 14.67
C THR A 53 -10.53 14.61 14.91
N LEU A 54 -9.92 15.12 15.99
CA LEU A 54 -8.55 14.78 16.35
C LEU A 54 -8.43 13.33 16.82
N LEU A 55 -9.40 12.81 17.58
CA LEU A 55 -9.43 11.41 17.97
C LEU A 55 -9.63 10.48 16.78
N ASP A 56 -10.50 10.82 15.83
CA ASP A 56 -10.72 10.02 14.62
C ASP A 56 -9.45 9.91 13.79
N LYS A 57 -8.74 11.04 13.59
CA LYS A 57 -7.42 11.05 12.94
C LYS A 57 -6.37 10.24 13.70
N GLY A 58 -6.37 10.36 15.03
CA GLY A 58 -5.48 9.58 15.91
C GLY A 58 -5.75 8.09 15.80
N GLY A 59 -7.02 7.70 15.75
CA GLY A 59 -7.44 6.30 15.58
C GLY A 59 -6.93 5.73 14.26
N LEU A 60 -7.08 6.47 13.16
CA LEU A 60 -6.55 6.10 11.83
C LEU A 60 -5.02 5.99 11.80
N TYR A 61 -4.33 6.86 12.55
CA TYR A 61 -2.86 6.84 12.65
C TYR A 61 -2.38 5.61 13.42
N VAL A 62 -2.91 5.40 14.62
CA VAL A 62 -2.52 4.32 15.53
C VAL A 62 -2.86 2.94 14.97
N GLN A 63 -3.97 2.84 14.24
CA GLN A 63 -4.43 1.60 13.64
C GLN A 63 -3.44 1.01 12.61
N ARG A 64 -2.49 1.80 12.08
CA ARG A 64 -1.43 1.28 11.17
C ARG A 64 -0.48 0.28 11.86
N PHE A 65 -0.37 0.38 13.18
CA PHE A 65 0.55 -0.41 13.99
C PHE A 65 -0.07 -1.70 14.53
N LEU A 66 -1.38 -1.90 14.34
CA LEU A 66 -2.05 -3.16 14.70
C LEU A 66 -1.51 -4.34 13.86
N PRO A 67 -1.44 -5.56 14.42
CA PRO A 67 -2.00 -5.97 15.72
C PRO A 67 -1.07 -5.72 16.92
N TYR A 68 0.03 -4.99 16.74
CA TYR A 68 1.04 -4.78 17.77
C TYR A 68 0.63 -3.67 18.75
N VAL A 69 -0.07 -4.07 19.81
CA VAL A 69 -0.60 -3.16 20.83
C VAL A 69 0.47 -2.24 21.45
N PRO A 70 1.69 -2.69 21.78
CA PRO A 70 2.71 -1.79 22.35
C PRO A 70 3.15 -0.67 21.40
N GLU A 71 3.31 -0.98 20.11
CA GLU A 71 3.67 -0.01 19.08
C GLU A 71 2.51 0.93 18.76
N ALA A 72 1.29 0.41 18.73
CA ALA A 72 0.08 1.22 18.64
C ALA A 72 -0.03 2.19 19.83
N GLN A 73 0.30 1.74 21.05
CA GLN A 73 0.35 2.59 22.23
C GLN A 73 1.44 3.67 22.11
N ALA A 74 2.66 3.32 21.68
CA ALA A 74 3.73 4.28 21.50
C ALA A 74 3.40 5.33 20.42
N ALA A 75 2.75 4.91 19.33
CA ALA A 75 2.27 5.80 18.29
C ALA A 75 1.16 6.73 18.82
N PHE A 76 0.25 6.20 19.64
CA PHE A 76 -0.79 7.00 20.29
C PHE A 76 -0.22 8.04 21.25
N ASP A 77 0.73 7.64 22.09
CA ASP A 77 1.40 8.54 23.03
C ASP A 77 2.11 9.67 22.28
N SER A 78 2.79 9.34 21.17
CA SER A 78 3.42 10.33 20.29
C SER A 78 2.39 11.27 19.64
N TYR A 79 1.29 10.71 19.13
CA TYR A 79 0.21 11.49 18.51
C TYR A 79 -0.44 12.46 19.51
N ILE A 80 -0.65 12.05 20.77
CA ILE A 80 -1.18 12.94 21.81
C ILE A 80 -0.22 14.10 22.06
N LEU A 81 1.08 13.83 22.18
CA LEU A 81 2.10 14.86 22.44
C LEU A 81 2.15 15.92 21.32
N GLU A 82 1.91 15.51 20.07
CA GLU A 82 1.85 16.39 18.90
C GLU A 82 0.56 17.22 18.82
N ASN A 83 -0.47 16.87 19.60
CA ASN A 83 -1.80 17.50 19.56
C ASN A 83 -2.18 18.10 20.92
N PRO A 84 -1.81 19.38 21.20
CA PRO A 84 -2.02 20.02 22.51
C PRO A 84 -3.48 20.11 22.99
N THR A 85 -4.45 20.01 22.08
CA THR A 85 -5.88 19.95 22.45
C THR A 85 -6.18 18.66 23.23
N LEU A 86 -5.54 17.54 22.86
CA LEU A 86 -5.72 16.24 23.49
C LEU A 86 -4.96 16.11 24.82
N THR A 87 -3.85 16.82 25.00
CA THR A 87 -3.08 16.81 26.27
C THR A 87 -3.81 17.46 27.44
N ARG A 88 -4.90 18.21 27.18
CA ARG A 88 -5.72 18.88 28.21
C ARG A 88 -6.69 17.93 28.93
N GLY A 89 -6.87 16.72 28.40
CA GLY A 89 -7.77 15.72 28.96
C GLY A 89 -7.07 14.39 29.23
N VAL A 90 -7.76 13.49 29.92
CA VAL A 90 -7.33 12.10 30.05
C VAL A 90 -7.69 11.40 28.75
N THR A 91 -6.68 11.02 27.97
CA THR A 91 -6.87 10.24 26.75
C THR A 91 -6.40 8.82 27.02
N THR A 92 -7.27 7.83 26.82
CA THR A 92 -6.94 6.42 26.99
C THR A 92 -7.10 5.70 25.67
N LEU A 93 -6.05 4.96 25.28
CA LEU A 93 -6.14 3.93 24.26
C LEU A 93 -6.63 2.65 24.91
N ARG A 94 -7.71 2.08 24.40
CA ARG A 94 -8.15 0.74 24.78
C ARG A 94 -8.23 -0.09 23.51
N TYR A 95 -7.28 -0.99 23.37
CA TYR A 95 -7.44 -2.12 22.47
C TYR A 95 -8.35 -3.14 23.17
N GLU A 96 -9.54 -3.36 22.61
CA GLU A 96 -10.42 -4.43 23.06
C GLU A 96 -10.28 -5.57 22.05
N PRO A 97 -9.37 -6.55 22.29
CA PRO A 97 -9.43 -7.81 21.59
C PRO A 97 -10.69 -8.51 22.09
N ALA A 98 -11.81 -8.31 21.42
CA ALA A 98 -13.02 -8.97 21.82
C ALA A 98 -12.80 -10.47 21.61
N SER A 99 -13.04 -11.24 22.67
CA SER A 99 -13.18 -12.69 22.61
C SER A 99 -14.02 -13.07 21.38
N GLN A 100 -13.31 -13.52 20.34
CA GLN A 100 -13.75 -14.16 19.11
C GLN A 100 -14.14 -13.36 17.86
N LEU A 101 -14.50 -12.06 17.83
CA LEU A 101 -14.99 -11.46 16.56
C LEU A 101 -14.76 -9.95 16.29
N SER A 102 -13.97 -9.19 17.07
CA SER A 102 -13.64 -7.80 16.66
C SER A 102 -12.37 -7.22 17.30
N ASP A 103 -11.44 -6.78 16.46
CA ASP A 103 -10.29 -5.93 16.75
C ASP A 103 -10.74 -4.47 16.60
N VAL A 104 -11.39 -3.97 17.65
CA VAL A 104 -11.82 -2.57 17.71
C VAL A 104 -10.79 -1.79 18.51
N LEU A 105 -10.17 -0.82 17.85
CA LEU A 105 -9.38 0.17 18.55
C LEU A 105 -10.31 1.26 19.07
N THR A 106 -10.39 1.39 20.38
CA THR A 106 -11.16 2.46 21.03
C THR A 106 -10.21 3.50 21.58
N LEU A 107 -10.33 4.73 21.09
CA LEU A 107 -9.74 5.91 21.72
C LEU A 107 -10.84 6.63 22.50
N ARG A 108 -10.53 6.99 23.74
CA ARG A 108 -11.45 7.73 24.60
C ARG A 108 -10.75 8.94 25.17
N TYR A 109 -11.38 10.10 25.03
CA TYR A 109 -10.97 11.34 25.66
C TYR A 109 -12.01 11.73 26.71
N GLU A 110 -11.53 12.08 27.90
CA GLU A 110 -12.36 12.56 29.00
C GLU A 110 -11.73 13.81 29.61
N ARG A 111 -12.52 14.88 29.72
CA ARG A 111 -12.11 16.12 30.37
C ARG A 111 -13.31 16.82 31.00
N THR A 112 -13.07 17.47 32.14
CA THR A 112 -14.04 18.39 32.72
C THR A 112 -14.07 19.71 31.94
N PHE A 113 -15.17 19.98 31.24
CA PHE A 113 -15.49 21.27 30.64
C PHE A 113 -16.06 22.20 31.71
N SER A 114 -15.45 23.37 31.88
CA SER A 114 -15.92 24.39 32.82
C SER A 114 -16.65 25.49 32.03
N PRO A 115 -17.98 25.65 32.19
CA PRO A 115 -18.74 26.70 31.53
C PRO A 115 -18.26 28.08 31.95
N PHE A 116 -18.21 29.03 31.02
CA PHE A 116 -17.93 30.43 31.31
C PHE A 116 -18.92 30.99 32.33
N PHE A 117 -20.21 30.65 32.20
CA PHE A 117 -21.21 31.08 33.17
C PHE A 117 -20.91 30.58 34.59
N ALA A 118 -20.50 29.31 34.76
CA ALA A 118 -20.17 28.77 36.09
C ALA A 118 -18.96 29.49 36.72
N ASN A 119 -17.94 29.80 35.90
CA ASN A 119 -16.76 30.55 36.31
C ASN A 119 -17.09 31.99 36.74
N LEU A 120 -18.07 32.65 36.10
CA LEU A 120 -18.50 34.00 36.49
C LEU A 120 -19.03 34.07 37.93
N PHE A 121 -19.54 32.95 38.47
CA PHE A 121 -20.08 32.88 39.84
C PHE A 121 -19.17 32.12 40.81
N ASN A 122 -17.90 31.87 40.43
CA ASN A 122 -16.95 31.10 41.25
C ASN A 122 -17.50 29.72 41.69
N ASN A 123 -18.30 29.10 40.83
CA ASN A 123 -18.83 27.76 41.06
C ASN A 123 -18.00 26.75 40.27
N ASP A 124 -17.42 25.76 40.95
CA ASP A 124 -16.67 24.63 40.37
C ASP A 124 -17.61 23.57 39.76
N ILE A 125 -18.65 24.00 39.03
CA ILE A 125 -19.57 23.10 38.34
C ILE A 125 -19.02 22.85 36.94
N GLY A 126 -18.46 21.66 36.74
CA GLY A 126 -17.99 21.19 35.44
C GLY A 126 -18.89 20.11 34.85
N PHE A 127 -18.94 20.03 33.53
CA PHE A 127 -19.56 18.94 32.79
C PHE A 127 -18.46 18.01 32.24
N ASN A 128 -18.71 16.71 32.18
CA ASN A 128 -17.76 15.80 31.54
C ASN A 128 -17.92 15.91 30.02
N LEU A 129 -16.87 16.31 29.32
CA LEU A 129 -16.73 16.16 27.89
C LEU A 129 -16.08 14.80 27.66
N GLN A 130 -16.88 13.86 27.18
CA GLN A 130 -16.43 12.51 26.84
C GLN A 130 -16.64 12.31 25.35
N VAL A 131 -15.56 11.94 24.67
CA VAL A 131 -15.56 11.70 23.23
C VAL A 131 -14.93 10.35 22.98
N GLN A 132 -15.58 9.52 22.18
CA GLN A 132 -15.08 8.20 21.83
C GLN A 132 -14.92 8.06 20.31
N SER A 133 -13.76 7.60 19.89
CA SER A 133 -13.52 7.16 18.52
C SER A 133 -13.27 5.66 18.52
N GLN A 134 -14.04 4.94 17.72
CA GLN A 134 -13.79 3.53 17.45
C GLN A 134 -13.35 3.38 16.00
N VAL A 135 -12.15 2.84 15.79
CA VAL A 135 -11.64 2.56 14.45
C VAL A 135 -11.66 1.07 14.21
N ARG A 136 -12.20 0.71 13.05
CA ARG A 136 -12.26 -0.66 12.55
C ARG A 136 -11.85 -0.70 11.09
N VAL A 137 -11.06 -1.68 10.71
CA VAL A 137 -10.59 -1.84 9.33
C VAL A 137 -10.61 -3.30 8.90
N SER A 138 -10.91 -3.52 7.62
CA SER A 138 -10.76 -4.81 6.95
C SER A 138 -9.33 -4.96 6.43
N PRO A 139 -8.57 -6.01 6.81
CA PRO A 139 -7.23 -6.26 6.27
C PRO A 139 -7.28 -6.70 4.80
N PHE A 140 -6.18 -6.47 4.07
CA PHE A 140 -6.00 -6.97 2.70
C PHE A 140 -4.95 -8.06 2.67
N ASN A 141 -5.17 -9.04 1.78
CA ASN A 141 -4.13 -9.98 1.41
C ASN A 141 -3.78 -9.71 -0.03
N VAL A 142 -2.57 -9.25 -0.27
CA VAL A 142 -2.14 -8.76 -1.57
C VAL A 142 -0.91 -9.53 -2.01
N GLN A 143 -0.98 -10.15 -3.18
CA GLN A 143 0.17 -10.71 -3.86
C GLN A 143 0.59 -9.74 -4.97
N ILE A 144 1.78 -9.15 -4.84
CA ILE A 144 2.37 -8.26 -5.85
C ILE A 144 3.35 -9.07 -6.68
N LEU A 145 3.20 -9.06 -7.99
CA LEU A 145 4.06 -9.75 -8.92
C LEU A 145 4.76 -8.79 -9.87
N LEU A 146 6.02 -9.09 -10.14
CA LEU A 146 6.86 -8.38 -11.08
C LEU A 146 7.22 -9.28 -12.27
N ASP A 147 7.04 -8.76 -13.47
CA ASP A 147 7.52 -9.41 -14.69
C ASP A 147 9.05 -9.29 -14.82
N ALA A 148 9.69 -10.42 -15.08
CA ALA A 148 11.12 -10.62 -15.29
C ALA A 148 11.35 -11.46 -16.56
N SER A 149 10.48 -11.30 -17.56
CA SER A 149 10.56 -11.99 -18.85
C SER A 149 11.67 -11.43 -19.74
N SER A 150 12.24 -12.30 -20.57
CA SER A 150 13.37 -12.02 -21.47
C SER A 150 13.17 -10.91 -22.51
N TYR A 151 11.99 -10.31 -22.63
CA TYR A 151 11.79 -9.12 -23.47
C TYR A 151 12.07 -7.81 -22.73
N LEU A 152 12.24 -7.84 -21.40
CA LEU A 152 12.53 -6.66 -20.56
C LEU A 152 14.02 -6.29 -20.52
N ALA A 153 14.89 -7.17 -21.00
CA ALA A 153 16.30 -6.92 -21.26
C ALA A 153 16.79 -7.91 -22.34
N PRO A 154 17.87 -7.62 -23.08
CA PRO A 154 18.39 -8.57 -24.04
C PRO A 154 18.76 -9.93 -23.39
N PRO A 155 18.53 -11.05 -24.09
CA PRO A 155 18.95 -12.37 -23.62
C PRO A 155 20.48 -12.46 -23.52
N LEU A 156 20.99 -13.35 -22.67
CA LEU A 156 22.44 -13.43 -22.36
C LEU A 156 23.31 -13.74 -23.58
N ASP A 157 22.75 -14.42 -24.58
CA ASP A 157 23.35 -14.78 -25.86
C ASP A 157 23.16 -13.70 -26.94
N ALA A 158 22.56 -12.56 -26.60
CA ALA A 158 22.44 -11.44 -27.53
C ALA A 158 23.84 -10.93 -27.91
N PRO A 159 24.09 -10.67 -29.21
CA PRO A 159 25.41 -10.22 -29.68
C PRO A 159 25.76 -8.81 -29.21
N GLN A 160 24.76 -8.02 -28.81
CA GLN A 160 24.92 -6.67 -28.27
C GLN A 160 23.69 -6.28 -27.43
N GLY A 161 23.89 -5.41 -26.45
CA GLY A 161 22.79 -4.78 -25.72
C GLY A 161 22.02 -3.73 -26.53
N TRP A 162 20.92 -3.22 -25.96
CA TRP A 162 20.05 -2.25 -26.64
C TRP A 162 20.65 -0.84 -26.79
N ASN A 163 21.57 -0.45 -25.88
CA ASN A 163 22.04 0.93 -25.72
C ASN A 163 23.57 0.99 -25.62
N SER A 164 24.15 2.20 -25.55
CA SER A 164 25.60 2.38 -25.41
C SER A 164 26.12 1.95 -24.03
N SER A 165 27.39 1.56 -23.95
CA SER A 165 28.07 1.21 -22.69
C SER A 165 28.18 2.37 -21.71
N THR A 166 28.16 3.61 -22.21
CA THR A 166 28.20 4.84 -21.39
C THR A 166 26.87 5.15 -20.71
N GLU A 167 25.76 4.56 -21.17
CA GLU A 167 24.43 4.76 -20.58
C GLU A 167 24.08 3.71 -19.53
N GLN A 168 24.92 2.68 -19.36
CA GLN A 168 24.64 1.56 -18.48
C GLN A 168 25.44 1.67 -17.18
N PRO A 169 24.76 1.85 -16.02
CA PRO A 169 25.43 2.17 -14.77
C PRO A 169 26.45 1.09 -14.39
N ALA A 170 26.13 -0.20 -14.52
CA ALA A 170 27.03 -1.27 -14.10
C ALA A 170 27.99 -1.80 -15.18
N TYR A 171 28.13 -1.16 -16.34
CA TYR A 171 28.91 -1.73 -17.46
C TYR A 171 30.35 -2.05 -17.08
N LEU A 172 31.07 -1.09 -16.48
CA LEU A 172 32.48 -1.25 -16.10
C LEU A 172 32.67 -2.31 -15.01
N PHE A 173 31.70 -2.44 -14.10
CA PHE A 173 31.70 -3.48 -13.08
C PHE A 173 31.57 -4.86 -13.72
N GLN A 174 30.57 -5.05 -14.59
CA GLN A 174 30.34 -6.31 -15.29
C GLN A 174 31.53 -6.67 -16.20
N GLN A 175 32.19 -5.67 -16.79
CA GLN A 175 33.36 -5.86 -17.64
C GLN A 175 34.55 -6.47 -16.88
N GLY A 176 34.71 -6.11 -15.61
CA GLY A 176 35.76 -6.64 -14.73
C GLY A 176 35.44 -8.00 -14.09
N LEU A 177 34.16 -8.35 -13.99
CA LEU A 177 33.68 -9.61 -13.37
C LEU A 177 33.51 -10.74 -14.37
N LEU A 178 32.97 -10.45 -15.55
CA LEU A 178 32.60 -11.46 -16.54
C LEU A 178 33.76 -11.69 -17.51
N THR A 179 34.68 -12.57 -17.09
CA THR A 179 35.85 -12.93 -17.89
C THR A 179 35.61 -14.16 -18.77
N TYR A 180 34.69 -15.07 -18.38
CA TYR A 180 34.41 -16.33 -19.10
C TYR A 180 32.95 -16.80 -18.94
N SER A 181 32.34 -17.37 -19.99
CA SER A 181 31.09 -18.14 -19.90
C SER A 181 31.31 -19.49 -19.25
N TYR A 182 30.42 -19.91 -18.36
CA TYR A 182 30.32 -21.28 -17.87
C TYR A 182 28.93 -21.83 -18.19
N ASP A 183 28.81 -23.11 -18.57
CA ASP A 183 27.52 -23.74 -18.81
C ASP A 183 26.81 -24.08 -17.48
N PHE A 184 25.62 -24.68 -17.56
CA PHE A 184 24.87 -25.11 -16.37
C PHE A 184 25.59 -26.21 -15.55
N ASN A 185 26.62 -26.84 -16.11
CA ASN A 185 27.46 -27.83 -15.44
C ASN A 185 28.74 -27.21 -14.83
N GLY A 186 28.97 -25.91 -15.05
CA GLY A 186 30.17 -25.20 -14.62
C GLY A 186 31.36 -25.35 -15.57
N ASP A 187 31.16 -25.88 -16.78
CA ASP A 187 32.19 -26.02 -17.79
C ASP A 187 32.35 -24.72 -18.59
N GLN A 188 33.60 -24.32 -18.82
CA GLN A 188 33.89 -23.06 -19.51
C GLN A 188 33.55 -23.17 -21.01
N ILE A 189 32.51 -22.46 -21.46
CA ILE A 189 31.99 -22.54 -22.85
C ILE A 189 32.71 -21.60 -23.84
N GLY A 190 33.67 -20.80 -23.38
CA GLY A 190 34.54 -19.98 -24.23
C GLY A 190 33.92 -18.71 -24.84
N GLU A 191 32.63 -18.43 -24.68
CA GLU A 191 32.00 -17.19 -25.16
C GLU A 191 32.00 -16.11 -24.05
N ARG A 192 32.42 -14.90 -24.38
CA ARG A 192 32.36 -13.80 -23.41
C ARG A 192 30.95 -13.21 -23.44
N VAL A 193 30.23 -13.27 -22.33
CA VAL A 193 28.97 -12.52 -22.17
C VAL A 193 29.29 -11.04 -22.28
N ASP A 194 28.58 -10.33 -23.16
CA ASP A 194 28.74 -8.89 -23.31
C ASP A 194 28.39 -8.21 -21.96
N PRO A 195 29.34 -7.47 -21.34
CA PRO A 195 29.08 -6.74 -20.10
C PRO A 195 27.90 -5.78 -20.19
N LEU A 196 27.61 -5.27 -21.39
CA LEU A 196 26.45 -4.43 -21.67
C LEU A 196 25.14 -5.20 -21.49
N VAL A 197 25.06 -6.39 -22.09
CA VAL A 197 23.91 -7.30 -21.93
C VAL A 197 23.74 -7.66 -20.46
N ALA A 198 24.81 -8.05 -19.78
CA ALA A 198 24.77 -8.39 -18.36
C ALA A 198 24.29 -7.23 -17.46
N SER A 199 24.75 -6.02 -17.72
CA SER A 199 24.28 -4.82 -17.02
C SER A 199 22.79 -4.58 -17.27
N GLN A 200 22.32 -4.74 -18.51
CA GLN A 200 20.91 -4.51 -18.86
C GLN A 200 19.97 -5.52 -18.23
N GLN A 201 20.39 -6.74 -17.96
CA GLN A 201 19.55 -7.71 -17.24
C GLN A 201 19.26 -7.28 -15.80
N CYS A 202 20.18 -6.56 -15.18
CA CYS A 202 20.00 -5.99 -13.85
C CYS A 202 19.31 -4.61 -13.90
N PHE A 203 19.65 -3.76 -14.87
CA PHE A 203 19.37 -2.32 -14.83
C PHE A 203 18.71 -1.74 -16.09
N SER A 204 18.03 -2.55 -16.92
CA SER A 204 17.27 -1.99 -18.03
C SER A 204 16.20 -1.01 -17.53
N ALA A 205 16.02 0.11 -18.24
CA ALA A 205 15.01 1.11 -17.93
C ALA A 205 13.60 0.53 -17.69
N PRO A 206 13.05 -0.35 -18.56
CA PRO A 206 11.72 -0.88 -18.34
C PRO A 206 11.63 -1.74 -17.07
N PHE A 207 12.62 -2.57 -16.82
CA PHE A 207 12.61 -3.44 -15.65
C PHE A 207 12.84 -2.67 -14.34
N LEU A 208 13.70 -1.66 -14.35
CA LEU A 208 13.88 -0.77 -13.19
C LEU A 208 12.60 -0.03 -12.83
N ALA A 209 11.86 0.43 -13.83
CA ALA A 209 10.61 1.14 -13.61
C ALA A 209 9.54 0.23 -12.96
N LEU A 210 9.42 -1.02 -13.44
CA LEU A 210 8.55 -2.03 -12.82
C LEU A 210 9.02 -2.41 -11.40
N LYS A 211 10.33 -2.61 -11.19
CA LYS A 211 10.91 -2.91 -9.86
C LYS A 211 10.59 -1.83 -8.84
N ARG A 212 10.85 -0.56 -9.19
CA ARG A 212 10.59 0.58 -8.30
C ARG A 212 9.11 0.67 -7.94
N SER A 213 8.23 0.49 -8.91
CA SER A 213 6.77 0.51 -8.74
C SER A 213 6.28 -0.60 -7.81
N ALA A 214 6.75 -1.84 -8.03
CA ALA A 214 6.40 -2.99 -7.20
C ALA A 214 6.91 -2.82 -5.74
N VAL A 215 8.14 -2.34 -5.56
CA VAL A 215 8.72 -2.07 -4.23
C VAL A 215 7.92 -0.98 -3.50
N ARG A 216 7.62 0.14 -4.17
CA ARG A 216 6.84 1.23 -3.57
C ARG A 216 5.44 0.77 -3.16
N MET A 217 4.78 0.00 -4.03
CA MET A 217 3.48 -0.61 -3.73
C MET A 217 3.58 -1.55 -2.52
N TYR A 218 4.59 -2.42 -2.49
CA TYR A 218 4.85 -3.32 -1.37
C TYR A 218 5.05 -2.54 -0.07
N GLN A 219 5.94 -1.53 -0.07
CA GLN A 219 6.23 -0.71 1.11
C GLN A 219 4.99 0.00 1.63
N TYR A 220 4.18 0.59 0.74
CA TYR A 220 2.93 1.23 1.12
C TYR A 220 1.96 0.23 1.75
N LEU A 221 1.71 -0.91 1.10
CA LEU A 221 0.73 -1.89 1.58
C LEU A 221 1.19 -2.63 2.85
N ALA A 222 2.49 -2.90 2.96
CA ALA A 222 3.10 -3.54 4.13
C ALA A 222 3.21 -2.59 5.34
N SER A 223 3.10 -1.27 5.13
CA SER A 223 3.05 -0.31 6.24
C SER A 223 1.81 -0.45 7.12
N PHE A 224 0.77 -1.14 6.63
CA PHE A 224 -0.38 -1.54 7.42
C PHE A 224 -0.17 -2.97 7.89
N ARG A 225 0.25 -3.11 9.14
CA ARG A 225 0.78 -4.37 9.68
C ARG A 225 -0.25 -5.52 9.81
N ASP A 226 -1.54 -5.22 9.75
CA ASP A 226 -2.63 -6.22 9.69
C ASP A 226 -2.74 -6.94 8.33
N ASN A 227 -2.11 -6.40 7.28
CA ASN A 227 -2.17 -6.98 5.94
C ASN A 227 -1.25 -8.20 5.81
N ALA A 228 -1.60 -9.11 4.91
CA ALA A 228 -0.66 -10.10 4.39
C ALA A 228 -0.19 -9.67 3.00
N ILE A 229 1.08 -9.30 2.85
CA ILE A 229 1.60 -8.79 1.58
C ILE A 229 2.73 -9.68 1.11
N GLY A 230 2.54 -10.30 -0.06
CA GLY A 230 3.58 -11.06 -0.76
C GLY A 230 4.15 -10.26 -1.92
N LEU A 231 5.42 -10.52 -2.24
CA LEU A 231 6.10 -9.98 -3.42
C LEU A 231 6.75 -11.14 -4.16
N GLY A 232 6.54 -11.24 -5.47
CA GLY A 232 7.11 -12.30 -6.29
C GLY A 232 7.55 -11.83 -7.67
N VAL A 233 8.29 -12.68 -8.37
CA VAL A 233 8.70 -12.50 -9.76
C VAL A 233 8.23 -13.65 -10.62
N TYR A 234 7.93 -13.35 -11.89
CA TYR A 234 7.62 -14.34 -12.92
C TYR A 234 8.23 -13.91 -14.26
N PRO A 235 8.59 -14.84 -15.15
CA PRO A 235 8.63 -16.28 -14.93
C PRO A 235 9.72 -16.71 -13.93
N SER A 236 9.45 -17.76 -13.15
CA SER A 236 10.36 -18.27 -12.11
C SER A 236 11.35 -19.32 -12.62
N GLY A 237 12.60 -19.23 -12.14
CA GLY A 237 13.73 -20.07 -12.52
C GLY A 237 13.66 -21.54 -12.08
N ILE A 238 12.94 -21.85 -10.99
CA ILE A 238 12.92 -23.18 -10.36
C ILE A 238 11.50 -23.74 -10.48
N GLY A 239 11.26 -24.63 -11.45
CA GLY A 239 10.12 -25.56 -11.50
C GLY A 239 8.68 -24.99 -11.42
N GLY A 240 8.51 -23.68 -11.27
CA GLY A 240 7.23 -23.00 -11.08
C GLY A 240 7.14 -21.71 -11.89
N PHE A 241 5.93 -21.22 -12.09
CA PHE A 241 5.65 -20.00 -12.86
C PHE A 241 5.93 -18.73 -12.05
N LEU A 242 5.80 -18.83 -10.72
CA LEU A 242 6.03 -17.79 -9.74
C LEU A 242 7.23 -18.16 -8.85
N ALA A 243 8.00 -17.17 -8.43
CA ALA A 243 8.85 -17.29 -7.25
C ALA A 243 8.57 -16.18 -6.24
N PRO A 244 8.30 -16.54 -4.99
CA PRO A 244 8.16 -15.54 -3.93
C PRO A 244 9.54 -14.97 -3.62
N ILE A 245 9.65 -13.65 -3.67
CA ILE A 245 10.73 -12.89 -3.03
C ILE A 245 10.41 -12.71 -1.56
N ARG A 246 9.13 -12.44 -1.28
CA ARG A 246 8.54 -12.48 0.05
C ARG A 246 7.30 -13.33 -0.01
N SER A 247 7.23 -14.30 0.88
CA SER A 247 6.05 -15.12 1.05
C SER A 247 4.87 -14.26 1.44
N LEU A 248 3.71 -14.60 0.92
CA LEU A 248 2.45 -14.00 1.33
C LEU A 248 2.15 -14.41 2.78
N SER A 249 2.50 -13.55 3.72
CA SER A 249 2.29 -13.78 5.16
C SER A 249 1.73 -12.52 5.80
N PRO A 250 0.85 -12.62 6.80
CA PRO A 250 0.69 -11.53 7.76
C PRO A 250 2.05 -11.20 8.37
N SER A 251 2.37 -9.93 8.53
CA SER A 251 3.54 -9.52 9.30
C SER A 251 3.34 -9.98 10.75
N LEU A 252 3.92 -11.13 11.14
CA LEU A 252 3.72 -11.77 12.45
C LEU A 252 4.78 -11.38 13.50
N SER A 253 5.83 -10.67 13.11
CA SER A 253 6.76 -10.05 14.08
C SER A 253 7.44 -8.79 13.53
N PRO A 254 7.64 -7.74 14.34
CA PRO A 254 8.42 -6.54 13.96
C PRO A 254 9.88 -6.86 13.64
N SER A 255 10.37 -8.05 14.02
CA SER A 255 11.77 -8.47 13.86
C SER A 255 11.99 -9.60 12.85
N ALA A 256 10.94 -10.31 12.41
CA ALA A 256 11.12 -11.56 11.66
C ALA A 256 11.14 -11.40 10.12
N GLU A 257 10.71 -10.27 9.58
CA GLU A 257 10.69 -10.04 8.12
C GLU A 257 11.73 -8.98 7.66
N SER A 258 12.79 -8.77 8.45
CA SER A 258 13.85 -7.82 8.10
C SER A 258 14.72 -8.25 6.92
N ASP A 259 14.58 -9.48 6.42
CA ASP A 259 15.34 -9.93 5.26
C ASP A 259 14.44 -9.96 4.02
N LEU A 260 14.75 -9.14 3.03
CA LEU A 260 14.44 -9.53 1.65
C LEU A 260 15.17 -10.86 1.44
N SER A 261 14.46 -11.98 1.47
CA SER A 261 15.07 -13.23 1.06
C SER A 261 15.44 -13.08 -0.41
N PHE A 262 16.74 -13.06 -0.69
CA PHE A 262 17.25 -13.17 -2.03
C PHE A 262 16.68 -14.46 -2.61
N VAL A 263 15.86 -14.35 -3.65
CA VAL A 263 15.63 -15.53 -4.48
C VAL A 263 16.97 -15.79 -5.15
N SER A 264 17.69 -16.85 -4.77
CA SER A 264 18.99 -17.14 -5.40
C SER A 264 18.72 -17.60 -6.83
N TRP A 265 18.83 -16.68 -7.78
CA TRP A 265 18.82 -17.00 -9.20
C TRP A 265 20.26 -17.08 -9.69
N ASN A 266 20.78 -18.29 -9.67
CA ASN A 266 22.08 -18.59 -10.25
C ASN A 266 21.87 -18.95 -11.72
N THR A 267 21.88 -17.95 -12.62
CA THR A 267 22.40 -18.25 -13.95
C THR A 267 23.93 -18.30 -13.81
N PRO A 268 24.64 -19.14 -14.57
CA PRO A 268 26.09 -19.19 -14.49
C PRO A 268 26.77 -17.89 -14.98
N PHE A 269 26.01 -16.91 -15.46
CA PHE A 269 26.50 -15.69 -16.11
C PHE A 269 26.17 -14.41 -15.32
N VAL A 270 24.90 -14.16 -15.05
CA VAL A 270 24.42 -13.02 -14.28
C VAL A 270 23.65 -13.56 -13.08
N ARG A 271 24.24 -13.38 -11.91
CA ARG A 271 23.61 -13.79 -10.66
C ARG A 271 22.99 -12.58 -9.98
N ASN A 272 21.94 -12.79 -9.21
CA ASN A 272 21.32 -11.70 -8.44
C ASN A 272 22.31 -11.00 -7.50
N GLU A 273 23.30 -11.74 -6.98
CA GLU A 273 24.38 -11.20 -6.16
C GLU A 273 25.28 -10.25 -6.96
N HIS A 274 25.50 -10.53 -8.26
CA HIS A 274 26.23 -9.62 -9.15
C HIS A 274 25.40 -8.36 -9.42
N CYS A 275 24.09 -8.47 -9.60
CA CYS A 275 23.22 -7.30 -9.72
C CYS A 275 23.23 -6.46 -8.44
N ALA A 276 23.23 -7.07 -7.26
CA ALA A 276 23.31 -6.37 -5.99
C ALA A 276 24.63 -5.61 -5.84
N ALA A 277 25.76 -6.30 -6.02
CA ALA A 277 27.09 -5.70 -5.92
C ALA A 277 27.35 -4.62 -6.97
N ALA A 278 26.79 -4.78 -8.17
CA ALA A 278 26.85 -3.78 -9.22
C ALA A 278 26.15 -2.48 -8.82
N ALA A 279 24.94 -2.56 -8.28
CA ALA A 279 24.18 -1.38 -7.88
C ALA A 279 24.85 -0.62 -6.75
N GLU A 280 25.41 -1.37 -5.79
CA GLU A 280 26.11 -0.83 -4.63
C GLU A 280 27.31 0.03 -5.04
N ARG A 281 28.13 -0.46 -5.98
CA ARG A 281 29.25 0.30 -6.54
C ARG A 281 28.80 1.60 -7.22
N GLU A 282 27.68 1.58 -7.92
CA GLU A 282 27.15 2.75 -8.65
C GLU A 282 26.58 3.82 -7.71
N THR A 283 25.98 3.41 -6.58
CA THR A 283 25.56 4.32 -5.51
C THR A 283 26.77 5.02 -4.87
N VAL A 284 27.86 4.29 -4.60
CA VAL A 284 29.11 4.85 -4.06
C VAL A 284 29.75 5.86 -5.03
N GLN A 285 29.49 5.71 -6.34
CA GLN A 285 30.02 6.59 -7.38
C GLN A 285 29.07 7.74 -7.78
N ASP A 286 28.00 8.01 -6.99
CA ASP A 286 26.97 9.02 -7.24
C ASP A 286 26.22 8.90 -8.59
N GLN A 287 26.42 7.83 -9.35
CA GLN A 287 25.75 7.63 -10.64
C GLN A 287 24.33 7.11 -10.46
N PHE A 288 24.04 6.50 -9.31
CA PHE A 288 22.71 6.01 -8.95
C PHE A 288 22.28 6.60 -7.61
N THR A 289 21.63 7.77 -7.65
CA THR A 289 20.95 8.31 -6.46
C THR A 289 19.63 7.56 -6.29
N VAL A 290 19.57 6.74 -5.24
CA VAL A 290 18.32 6.08 -4.84
C VAL A 290 17.44 7.15 -4.18
N PRO A 291 16.16 7.29 -4.61
CA PRO A 291 15.28 8.29 -4.03
C PRO A 291 14.98 7.93 -2.58
N VAL A 292 15.26 8.88 -1.69
CA VAL A 292 15.02 8.78 -0.24
C VAL A 292 13.59 8.31 0.01
N ALA A 293 13.43 7.20 0.76
CA ALA A 293 12.12 6.75 1.20
C ALA A 293 11.38 7.91 1.90
N PRO A 294 10.09 8.15 1.61
CA PRO A 294 9.36 9.25 2.25
C PRO A 294 9.43 9.13 3.78
N ASP A 295 9.64 10.26 4.48
CA ASP A 295 9.83 10.32 5.95
C ASP A 295 8.77 9.53 6.74
N SER A 296 7.56 9.37 6.18
CA SER A 296 6.47 8.58 6.75
C SER A 296 6.77 7.09 6.94
N PHE A 297 7.85 6.56 6.37
CA PHE A 297 8.23 5.14 6.46
C PHE A 297 9.58 4.89 7.16
N ALA A 298 10.41 5.93 7.35
CA ALA A 298 11.76 5.78 7.87
C ALA A 298 11.85 5.16 9.27
N GLY A 299 10.80 5.33 10.11
CA GLY A 299 10.72 4.73 11.45
C GLY A 299 10.10 3.33 11.51
N LEU A 300 9.48 2.85 10.42
CA LEU A 300 8.74 1.58 10.37
C LEU A 300 9.61 0.40 9.94
N TRP A 301 10.75 0.70 9.34
CA TRP A 301 11.72 -0.27 8.85
C TRP A 301 12.98 -0.19 9.71
N ARG A 302 13.52 -1.36 10.07
CA ARG A 302 14.86 -1.48 10.64
C ARG A 302 15.62 -2.46 9.78
N ALA A 303 16.86 -2.10 9.43
CA ALA A 303 17.81 -3.04 8.86
C ALA A 303 17.87 -4.29 9.75
N PRO A 304 18.03 -5.50 9.18
CA PRO A 304 18.20 -6.71 9.96
C PRO A 304 19.30 -6.50 11.00
N ALA A 305 18.98 -6.81 12.27
CA ALA A 305 19.85 -6.53 13.41
C ALA A 305 21.19 -7.30 13.34
N ASN A 306 21.21 -8.39 12.57
CA ASN A 306 22.39 -9.17 12.25
C ASN A 306 22.37 -9.33 10.74
N GLY A 307 23.19 -8.57 10.03
CA GLY A 307 23.24 -8.56 8.56
C GLY A 307 23.01 -9.97 8.00
N GLY A 308 21.96 -10.11 7.19
CA GLY A 308 21.58 -11.38 6.58
C GLY A 308 22.82 -12.07 6.02
N TYR A 309 22.86 -13.40 6.12
CA TYR A 309 23.99 -14.20 5.70
C TYR A 309 24.51 -13.73 4.34
N MET A 310 25.64 -13.01 4.37
CA MET A 310 26.45 -12.80 3.20
C MET A 310 26.81 -14.18 2.66
N ILE A 311 26.37 -14.48 1.45
CA ILE A 311 26.88 -15.64 0.73
C ILE A 311 28.35 -15.35 0.48
N SER A 312 29.18 -16.09 1.20
CA SER A 312 30.63 -16.04 1.21
C SER A 312 31.23 -16.04 -0.20
N GLN A 313 31.88 -14.92 -0.53
CA GLN A 313 33.05 -14.72 -1.40
C GLN A 313 33.24 -15.60 -2.66
N PRO A 314 33.41 -14.99 -3.85
CA PRO A 314 34.62 -15.22 -4.65
C PRO A 314 35.77 -14.45 -3.97
N SER A 315 36.74 -15.19 -3.44
CA SER A 315 37.82 -14.71 -2.56
C SER A 315 38.41 -13.36 -2.97
N GLY A 316 38.10 -12.29 -2.23
CA GLY A 316 38.74 -10.98 -2.41
C GLY A 316 37.95 -9.73 -2.03
N TRP A 317 36.65 -9.84 -1.71
CA TRP A 317 35.83 -8.67 -1.43
C TRP A 317 35.21 -8.81 -0.03
N GLN A 318 35.79 -8.11 0.95
CA GLN A 318 35.15 -7.90 2.24
C GLN A 318 34.21 -6.72 2.10
N VAL A 319 32.94 -6.97 2.38
CA VAL A 319 31.87 -5.97 2.47
C VAL A 319 32.18 -5.06 3.67
N GLU A 320 32.40 -3.79 3.37
CA GLU A 320 32.79 -2.70 4.28
C GLU A 320 31.70 -2.39 5.32
N GLN A 321 32.08 -2.12 6.58
CA GLN A 321 31.11 -1.86 7.66
C GLN A 321 30.24 -0.61 7.46
N GLY A 322 30.52 0.22 6.43
CA GLY A 322 29.73 1.38 6.04
C GLY A 322 28.42 1.07 5.31
N TYR A 323 28.13 -0.19 4.97
CA TYR A 323 26.85 -0.57 4.35
C TYR A 323 25.63 -0.48 5.29
N THR A 324 25.80 -0.04 6.54
CA THR A 324 24.69 0.24 7.46
C THR A 324 23.87 1.45 7.01
N ASP A 325 24.47 2.43 6.33
CA ASP A 325 23.80 3.70 6.07
C ASP A 325 22.97 3.69 4.77
N PHE A 326 23.31 2.80 3.82
CA PHE A 326 22.56 2.60 2.56
C PHE A 326 21.60 1.39 2.61
N SER A 327 21.58 0.66 3.72
CA SER A 327 20.68 -0.47 3.93
C SER A 327 19.19 -0.09 3.93
N GLY A 328 18.87 1.21 4.07
CA GLY A 328 17.51 1.77 4.18
C GLY A 328 16.57 1.50 3.01
N GLU A 329 17.08 1.13 1.84
CA GLU A 329 16.28 1.18 0.61
C GLU A 329 16.29 -0.17 -0.12
N SER A 330 15.17 -0.86 0.02
CA SER A 330 14.85 -2.19 -0.49
C SER A 330 14.85 -2.26 -2.02
N LEU A 331 16.00 -2.18 -2.70
CA LEU A 331 16.06 -2.52 -4.12
C LEU A 331 15.93 -4.03 -4.27
N LEU A 332 14.92 -4.45 -5.04
CA LEU A 332 14.78 -5.84 -5.43
C LEU A 332 15.94 -6.22 -6.36
N TRP A 333 16.86 -7.04 -5.86
CA TRP A 333 17.98 -7.60 -6.64
C TRP A 333 17.52 -8.81 -7.46
N ALA A 334 16.69 -8.54 -8.47
CA ALA A 334 16.26 -9.50 -9.47
C ALA A 334 16.81 -9.13 -10.85
N GLN A 335 17.04 -10.13 -11.68
CA GLN A 335 17.34 -10.02 -13.12
C GLN A 335 16.08 -10.18 -13.98
N SER A 336 16.03 -9.52 -15.13
CA SER A 336 14.87 -9.51 -16.05
C SER A 336 14.96 -10.50 -17.19
N SER A 337 16.10 -11.17 -17.37
CA SER A 337 16.30 -12.01 -18.54
C SER A 337 16.65 -13.42 -18.11
N ARG A 338 15.69 -14.32 -18.31
CA ARG A 338 15.93 -15.75 -18.26
C ARG A 338 15.94 -16.22 -19.72
N TYR A 339 17.07 -16.78 -20.15
CA TYR A 339 17.31 -17.31 -21.51
C TYR A 339 16.05 -17.96 -22.10
N ASN A 340 15.42 -17.31 -23.09
CA ASN A 340 14.20 -17.75 -23.79
C ASN A 340 12.95 -18.02 -22.91
N ALA A 341 12.92 -17.56 -21.66
CA ALA A 341 11.72 -17.65 -20.84
C ALA A 341 10.82 -16.45 -21.13
N GLN A 342 9.60 -16.77 -21.53
CA GLN A 342 8.51 -15.83 -21.70
C GLN A 342 7.54 -15.97 -20.53
N GLY A 343 6.85 -14.89 -20.19
CA GLY A 343 5.80 -14.94 -19.18
C GLY A 343 4.68 -15.89 -19.60
N ASP A 344 4.10 -16.61 -18.65
CA ASP A 344 2.83 -17.32 -18.83
C ASP A 344 1.83 -16.71 -17.86
N THR A 345 1.04 -15.77 -18.38
CA THR A 345 0.07 -15.02 -17.57
C THR A 345 -1.02 -15.93 -17.05
N ALA A 346 -1.46 -16.93 -17.82
CA ALA A 346 -2.49 -17.86 -17.36
C ALA A 346 -2.00 -18.72 -16.19
N ALA A 347 -0.78 -19.27 -16.30
CA ALA A 347 -0.19 -20.06 -15.23
C ALA A 347 0.14 -19.23 -13.98
N VAL A 348 0.56 -17.97 -14.17
CA VAL A 348 0.73 -17.01 -13.08
C VAL A 348 -0.59 -16.72 -12.36
N LEU A 349 -1.67 -16.50 -13.10
CA LEU A 349 -3.00 -16.29 -12.51
C LEU A 349 -3.46 -17.50 -11.70
N GLN A 350 -3.23 -18.71 -12.19
CA GLN A 350 -3.53 -19.95 -11.45
C GLN A 350 -2.70 -20.06 -10.16
N SER A 351 -1.40 -19.74 -10.22
CA SER A 351 -0.53 -19.75 -9.03
C SER A 351 -0.98 -18.73 -7.99
N ILE A 352 -1.32 -17.51 -8.43
CA ILE A 352 -1.82 -16.46 -7.53
C ILE A 352 -3.13 -16.88 -6.88
N ALA A 353 -4.05 -17.47 -7.67
CA ALA A 353 -5.29 -17.99 -7.14
C ALA A 353 -5.01 -19.01 -6.04
N PHE A 354 -4.10 -19.96 -6.27
CA PHE A 354 -3.71 -20.93 -5.25
C PHE A 354 -3.14 -20.25 -3.99
N ASP A 355 -2.17 -19.35 -4.12
CA ASP A 355 -1.50 -18.72 -2.98
C ASP A 355 -2.44 -17.83 -2.16
N LEU A 356 -3.25 -17.00 -2.83
CA LEU A 356 -4.19 -16.11 -2.14
C LEU A 356 -5.36 -16.89 -1.53
N LEU A 357 -5.88 -17.91 -2.21
CA LEU A 357 -7.03 -18.68 -1.72
C LEU A 357 -6.63 -19.68 -0.61
N ALA A 358 -5.38 -20.18 -0.62
CA ALA A 358 -4.87 -21.10 0.40
C ALA A 358 -4.61 -20.43 1.75
N LEU A 359 -4.52 -19.10 1.80
CA LEU A 359 -4.41 -18.39 3.06
C LEU A 359 -5.62 -18.73 3.97
N PRO A 360 -5.42 -19.00 5.26
CA PRO A 360 -6.51 -19.34 6.16
C PRO A 360 -7.53 -18.18 6.26
N PRO A 361 -8.82 -18.49 6.54
CA PRO A 361 -9.83 -17.49 6.86
C PRO A 361 -9.39 -16.63 8.05
N ILE A 362 -9.69 -15.34 7.97
CA ILE A 362 -9.26 -14.32 8.94
C ILE A 362 -10.16 -14.31 10.20
N GLU A 363 -10.68 -15.46 10.65
CA GLU A 363 -11.35 -15.53 11.96
C GLU A 363 -10.36 -15.28 13.11
N SER A 364 -9.06 -15.42 12.86
CA SER A 364 -7.98 -15.13 13.81
C SER A 364 -7.47 -13.67 13.83
N ARG A 365 -8.01 -12.76 13.00
CA ARG A 365 -7.55 -11.34 12.91
C ARG A 365 -8.68 -10.28 12.91
N GLY A 366 -9.79 -10.57 13.58
CA GLY A 366 -10.78 -9.62 14.10
C GLY A 366 -11.20 -8.38 13.26
N GLY A 367 -11.28 -8.42 11.93
CA GLY A 367 -11.69 -7.25 11.13
C GLY A 367 -13.20 -6.93 11.11
N LEU A 368 -13.57 -5.75 10.59
CA LEU A 368 -14.93 -5.52 10.06
C LEU A 368 -15.08 -6.41 8.82
N GLN A 369 -16.01 -7.36 8.91
CA GLN A 369 -16.49 -8.27 7.88
C GLN A 369 -15.81 -9.64 7.84
N HIS A 370 -16.70 -10.63 7.85
CA HIS A 370 -16.49 -12.00 7.45
C HIS A 370 -15.86 -12.14 6.04
N THR A 371 -15.72 -11.06 5.27
CA THR A 371 -15.24 -11.08 3.89
C THR A 371 -13.72 -10.99 3.78
N VAL A 372 -13.12 -12.03 3.22
CA VAL A 372 -11.68 -12.12 3.01
C VAL A 372 -11.36 -11.42 1.68
N ASN A 373 -10.84 -10.20 1.73
CA ASN A 373 -10.42 -9.47 0.53
C ASN A 373 -9.03 -9.97 0.08
N ARG A 374 -9.00 -10.59 -1.10
CA ARG A 374 -7.80 -11.11 -1.76
C ARG A 374 -7.53 -10.30 -3.01
N GLN A 375 -6.27 -9.87 -3.17
CA GLN A 375 -5.89 -8.98 -4.25
C GLN A 375 -4.62 -9.47 -4.92
N ALA A 376 -4.61 -9.42 -6.23
CA ALA A 376 -3.49 -9.74 -7.08
C ALA A 376 -3.12 -8.48 -7.86
N ILE A 377 -1.86 -8.05 -7.78
CA ILE A 377 -1.34 -6.91 -8.54
C ILE A 377 -0.17 -7.42 -9.38
N ILE A 378 -0.31 -7.35 -10.69
CA ILE A 378 0.69 -7.84 -11.64
C ILE A 378 1.27 -6.63 -12.38
N PHE A 379 2.55 -6.35 -12.14
CA PHE A 379 3.34 -5.39 -12.90
C PHE A 379 3.95 -6.09 -14.11
N ALA A 380 3.24 -6.00 -15.24
CA ALA A 380 3.59 -6.65 -16.49
C ALA A 380 4.38 -5.71 -17.40
N GLY A 381 5.37 -6.28 -18.11
CA GLY A 381 6.17 -5.55 -19.08
C GLY A 381 5.57 -5.48 -20.48
N ASP A 382 4.50 -6.23 -20.73
CA ASP A 382 3.87 -6.41 -22.04
C ASP A 382 2.42 -6.88 -21.86
N MET A 383 1.70 -7.10 -22.96
CA MET A 383 0.37 -7.71 -22.99
C MET A 383 0.40 -9.15 -22.44
N PRO A 384 -0.74 -9.73 -22.02
CA PRO A 384 -0.79 -11.11 -21.56
C PRO A 384 -0.16 -12.10 -22.54
N TRP A 385 0.63 -13.03 -21.97
CA TRP A 385 1.33 -14.08 -22.71
C TRP A 385 0.89 -15.48 -22.25
N GLY A 386 1.03 -16.47 -23.14
CA GLY A 386 0.89 -17.88 -22.83
C GLY A 386 1.69 -18.72 -23.83
N ASN A 387 2.46 -19.71 -23.33
CA ASN A 387 3.24 -20.66 -24.13
C ASN A 387 3.96 -20.05 -25.36
N GLY A 388 4.73 -18.98 -25.16
CA GLY A 388 5.50 -18.44 -26.28
C GLY A 388 4.79 -17.37 -27.11
N GLN A 389 3.52 -17.06 -26.81
CA GLN A 389 2.65 -16.24 -27.66
C GLN A 389 1.91 -15.16 -26.87
N ARG A 390 1.70 -14.00 -27.51
CA ARG A 390 0.89 -12.91 -26.98
C ARG A 390 -0.59 -13.14 -27.22
N LEU A 391 -1.43 -12.50 -26.40
CA LEU A 391 -2.87 -12.49 -26.59
C LEU A 391 -3.29 -11.94 -27.96
N LEU A 392 -2.59 -10.92 -28.48
CA LEU A 392 -2.76 -10.48 -29.86
C LEU A 392 -1.65 -11.03 -30.74
N ASN A 393 -2.04 -11.54 -31.91
CA ASN A 393 -1.09 -11.98 -32.91
C ASN A 393 -0.39 -10.76 -33.55
N GLY A 394 0.94 -10.77 -33.61
CA GLY A 394 1.77 -9.65 -34.08
C GLY A 394 1.61 -9.26 -35.57
N SER A 395 0.62 -9.79 -36.28
CA SER A 395 0.27 -9.45 -37.67
C SER A 395 -1.07 -8.72 -37.82
N GLY A 396 -1.66 -8.25 -36.71
CA GLY A 396 -2.65 -7.17 -36.74
C GLY A 396 -4.13 -7.55 -36.87
N PHE A 397 -4.53 -8.83 -36.86
CA PHE A 397 -5.95 -9.17 -36.75
C PHE A 397 -6.18 -10.49 -36.01
N GLY A 398 -6.70 -10.40 -34.79
CA GLY A 398 -7.31 -11.52 -34.06
C GLY A 398 -6.65 -11.83 -32.71
N VAL A 399 -7.49 -12.08 -31.72
CA VAL A 399 -7.11 -12.67 -30.44
C VAL A 399 -6.56 -14.07 -30.71
N ASN A 400 -5.43 -14.41 -30.10
CA ASN A 400 -4.87 -15.74 -30.16
C ASN A 400 -5.79 -16.71 -29.38
N PRO A 401 -6.44 -17.67 -30.05
CA PRO A 401 -7.46 -18.50 -29.42
C PRO A 401 -6.90 -19.44 -28.34
N GLN A 402 -5.61 -19.81 -28.42
CA GLN A 402 -4.98 -20.63 -27.40
C GLN A 402 -4.73 -19.82 -26.12
N VAL A 403 -4.13 -18.64 -26.26
CA VAL A 403 -3.88 -17.74 -25.12
C VAL A 403 -5.19 -17.30 -24.48
N GLU A 404 -6.19 -16.95 -25.30
CA GLU A 404 -7.54 -16.63 -24.83
C GLU A 404 -8.18 -17.77 -24.04
N SER A 405 -8.11 -19.01 -24.55
CA SER A 405 -8.64 -20.19 -23.87
C SER A 405 -7.98 -20.44 -22.51
N TRP A 406 -6.66 -20.24 -22.41
CA TRP A 406 -5.94 -20.42 -21.15
C TRP A 406 -6.26 -19.33 -20.14
N LEU A 407 -6.29 -18.07 -20.57
CA LEU A 407 -6.69 -16.95 -19.71
C LEU A 407 -8.13 -17.09 -19.24
N THR A 408 -9.05 -17.49 -20.13
CA THR A 408 -10.45 -17.80 -19.79
C THR A 408 -10.50 -18.85 -18.70
N THR A 409 -9.77 -19.95 -18.87
CA THR A 409 -9.75 -21.04 -17.91
C THR A 409 -9.23 -20.58 -16.55
N ALA A 410 -8.13 -19.82 -16.51
CA ALA A 410 -7.56 -19.29 -15.27
C ALA A 410 -8.53 -18.32 -14.55
N LEU A 411 -9.18 -17.42 -15.29
CA LEU A 411 -10.14 -16.46 -14.72
C LEU A 411 -11.43 -17.15 -14.25
N THR A 412 -11.92 -18.16 -14.97
CA THR A 412 -13.06 -18.98 -14.55
C THR A 412 -12.75 -19.73 -13.26
N GLN A 413 -11.55 -20.30 -13.10
CA GLN A 413 -11.17 -20.96 -11.84
C GLN A 413 -11.22 -20.00 -10.64
N ILE A 414 -10.80 -18.74 -10.83
CA ILE A 414 -10.92 -17.70 -9.81
C ILE A 414 -12.40 -17.39 -9.52
N GLY A 415 -13.20 -17.20 -10.57
CA GLY A 415 -14.64 -16.95 -10.43
C GLY A 415 -15.38 -18.08 -9.70
N ASP A 416 -15.04 -19.33 -10.01
CA ASP A 416 -15.58 -20.52 -9.35
C ASP A 416 -15.21 -20.55 -7.86
N ALA A 417 -13.97 -20.21 -7.51
CA ALA A 417 -13.55 -20.08 -6.12
C ALA A 417 -14.32 -18.99 -5.35
N VAL A 418 -14.57 -17.84 -5.98
CA VAL A 418 -15.37 -16.74 -5.39
C VAL A 418 -16.84 -17.12 -5.26
N SER A 419 -17.41 -17.81 -6.25
CA SER A 419 -18.81 -18.26 -6.21
C SER A 419 -19.07 -19.32 -5.14
N THR A 420 -18.08 -20.16 -4.82
CA THR A 420 -18.19 -21.20 -3.79
C THR A 420 -17.99 -20.68 -2.37
N HIS A 421 -17.40 -19.50 -2.21
CA HIS A 421 -17.14 -18.87 -0.91
C HIS A 421 -17.85 -17.52 -0.84
N ASP A 422 -19.04 -17.46 -0.24
CA ASP A 422 -19.93 -16.28 -0.18
C ASP A 422 -19.26 -15.01 0.38
N LEU A 423 -18.19 -15.20 1.14
CA LEU A 423 -17.45 -14.15 1.82
C LEU A 423 -16.15 -13.75 1.11
N LEU A 424 -15.72 -14.49 0.11
CA LEU A 424 -14.49 -14.18 -0.60
C LEU A 424 -14.73 -13.00 -1.55
N GLU A 425 -13.88 -11.98 -1.48
CA GLU A 425 -13.77 -10.94 -2.50
C GLU A 425 -12.41 -11.11 -3.20
N PHE A 426 -12.40 -11.09 -4.53
CA PHE A 426 -11.17 -11.20 -5.32
C PHE A 426 -11.03 -10.05 -6.29
N ARG A 427 -9.83 -9.44 -6.31
CA ARG A 427 -9.51 -8.32 -7.20
C ARG A 427 -8.19 -8.57 -7.91
N LEU A 428 -8.20 -8.51 -9.23
CA LEU A 428 -7.01 -8.58 -10.07
C LEU A 428 -6.75 -7.22 -10.71
N PHE A 429 -5.53 -6.73 -10.56
CA PHE A 429 -5.00 -5.58 -11.29
C PHE A 429 -3.86 -6.06 -12.18
N TYR A 430 -4.03 -5.92 -13.49
CA TYR A 430 -2.99 -6.18 -14.47
C TYR A 430 -2.47 -4.85 -15.02
N LEU A 431 -1.25 -4.49 -14.66
CA LEU A 431 -0.62 -3.20 -14.97
C LEU A 431 0.42 -3.43 -16.05
N ALA A 432 0.05 -3.20 -17.31
CA ALA A 432 0.97 -3.37 -18.42
C ALA A 432 1.69 -2.06 -18.75
N PHE A 433 3.01 -2.16 -18.81
CA PHE A 433 3.88 -1.03 -19.09
C PHE A 433 4.34 -1.04 -20.54
N PHE A 434 4.12 0.07 -21.24
CA PHE A 434 4.58 0.29 -22.60
C PHE A 434 5.91 1.07 -22.58
N HIS A 435 7.01 0.40 -22.94
CA HIS A 435 8.31 1.05 -23.12
C HIS A 435 8.65 1.19 -24.60
N GLN A 436 9.20 2.34 -25.00
CA GLN A 436 9.63 2.56 -26.40
C GLN A 436 10.73 1.58 -26.85
N GLY A 437 11.54 1.04 -25.94
CA GLY A 437 12.47 -0.06 -26.24
C GLY A 437 11.79 -1.39 -26.64
N LEU A 438 10.48 -1.52 -26.40
CA LEU A 438 9.67 -2.67 -26.81
C LEU A 438 8.93 -2.42 -28.16
N SER A 439 9.10 -1.23 -28.73
CA SER A 439 8.28 -0.63 -29.82
C SER A 439 8.22 -1.39 -31.14
N GLY A 440 9.09 -2.36 -31.39
CA GLY A 440 9.09 -3.14 -32.64
C GLY A 440 7.82 -3.99 -32.86
N THR A 441 6.88 -4.00 -31.91
CA THR A 441 5.79 -4.99 -31.88
C THR A 441 4.41 -4.45 -31.41
N LEU A 442 4.22 -3.13 -31.33
CA LEU A 442 3.19 -2.53 -30.45
C LEU A 442 2.24 -1.50 -31.11
N THR A 443 1.97 -1.57 -32.41
CA THR A 443 0.81 -0.85 -32.97
C THR A 443 -0.52 -1.25 -32.30
N ASP A 444 -0.55 -2.43 -31.64
CA ASP A 444 -1.77 -3.06 -31.14
C ASP A 444 -1.81 -3.16 -29.59
N PHE A 445 -0.96 -2.44 -28.86
CA PHE A 445 -0.88 -2.53 -27.39
C PHE A 445 -2.23 -2.23 -26.71
N GLN A 446 -2.85 -1.11 -27.11
CA GLN A 446 -4.13 -0.68 -26.56
C GLN A 446 -5.24 -1.68 -26.90
N ASP A 447 -5.23 -2.20 -28.13
CA ASP A 447 -6.20 -3.19 -28.58
C ASP A 447 -6.07 -4.50 -27.82
N GLY A 448 -4.85 -4.92 -27.47
CA GLY A 448 -4.64 -6.16 -26.71
C GLY A 448 -5.01 -6.02 -25.24
N MET A 449 -4.77 -4.84 -24.66
CA MET A 449 -5.26 -4.51 -23.33
C MET A 449 -6.80 -4.46 -23.30
N ALA A 450 -7.43 -3.87 -24.32
CA ALA A 450 -8.88 -3.86 -24.47
C ALA A 450 -9.45 -5.27 -24.70
N ALA A 451 -8.78 -6.11 -25.49
CA ALA A 451 -9.15 -7.50 -25.69
C ALA A 451 -9.07 -8.30 -24.38
N PHE A 452 -8.03 -8.09 -23.58
CA PHE A 452 -7.91 -8.76 -22.29
C PHE A 452 -8.97 -8.29 -21.28
N GLN A 453 -9.24 -6.99 -21.22
CA GLN A 453 -10.33 -6.46 -20.39
C GLN A 453 -11.68 -7.04 -20.82
N THR A 454 -11.96 -7.09 -22.13
CA THR A 454 -13.20 -7.65 -22.68
C THR A 454 -13.35 -9.13 -22.33
N LEU A 455 -12.26 -9.90 -22.40
CA LEU A 455 -12.23 -11.30 -21.99
C LEU A 455 -12.57 -11.44 -20.50
N ALA A 456 -11.93 -10.64 -19.66
CA ALA A 456 -12.16 -10.66 -18.22
C ALA A 456 -13.60 -10.29 -17.84
N ASP A 457 -14.17 -9.27 -18.49
CA ASP A 457 -15.57 -8.88 -18.31
C ASP A 457 -16.54 -9.95 -18.81
N THR A 458 -16.23 -10.62 -19.92
CA THR A 458 -17.02 -11.74 -20.44
C THR A 458 -17.05 -12.89 -19.44
N VAL A 459 -15.89 -13.30 -18.92
CA VAL A 459 -15.81 -14.35 -17.88
C VAL A 459 -16.61 -13.94 -16.65
N ARG A 460 -16.44 -12.71 -16.16
CA ARG A 460 -17.19 -12.19 -15.01
C ARG A 460 -18.70 -12.23 -15.25
N SER A 461 -19.17 -11.90 -16.45
CA SER A 461 -20.60 -11.86 -16.79
C SER A 461 -21.30 -13.23 -16.74
N ASN A 462 -20.54 -14.33 -16.75
CA ASN A 462 -21.08 -15.68 -16.63
C ASN A 462 -21.54 -16.04 -15.21
N TYR A 463 -21.22 -15.20 -14.22
CA TYR A 463 -21.60 -15.42 -12.82
C TYR A 463 -22.83 -14.58 -12.41
N PRO A 464 -23.57 -14.98 -11.35
CA PRO A 464 -24.65 -14.16 -10.80
C PRO A 464 -24.17 -12.77 -10.34
N ALA A 465 -25.05 -11.76 -10.36
CA ALA A 465 -24.70 -10.37 -10.02
C ALA A 465 -23.98 -10.23 -8.66
N GLU A 466 -24.38 -11.00 -7.64
CA GLU A 466 -23.75 -11.01 -6.32
C GLU A 466 -22.28 -11.48 -6.34
N VAL A 467 -21.92 -12.38 -7.26
CA VAL A 467 -20.53 -12.83 -7.47
C VAL A 467 -19.78 -11.79 -8.30
N GLN A 468 -20.44 -11.17 -9.28
CA GLN A 468 -19.83 -10.10 -10.10
C GLN A 468 -19.39 -8.89 -9.28
N GLU A 469 -20.11 -8.55 -8.21
CA GLU A 469 -19.74 -7.46 -7.28
C GLU A 469 -18.50 -7.81 -6.45
N ARG A 470 -18.28 -9.10 -6.16
CA ARG A 470 -17.14 -9.61 -5.39
C ARG A 470 -15.93 -9.96 -6.26
N LEU A 471 -16.09 -9.97 -7.58
CA LEU A 471 -15.05 -10.30 -8.55
C LEU A 471 -14.72 -9.07 -9.40
N THR A 472 -13.55 -8.48 -9.18
CA THR A 472 -13.07 -7.34 -9.98
C THR A 472 -11.85 -7.73 -10.79
N PHE A 473 -11.89 -7.49 -12.10
CA PHE A 473 -10.74 -7.62 -12.98
C PHE A 473 -10.50 -6.27 -13.67
N GLN A 474 -9.33 -5.69 -13.46
CA GLN A 474 -8.96 -4.39 -14.01
C GLN A 474 -7.62 -4.46 -14.72
N VAL A 475 -7.63 -4.04 -15.97
CA VAL A 475 -6.48 -4.04 -16.87
C VAL A 475 -6.13 -2.58 -17.16
N LEU A 476 -4.94 -2.15 -16.74
CA LEU A 476 -4.45 -0.78 -16.93
C LEU A 476 -3.19 -0.80 -17.79
N GLY A 477 -3.18 -0.01 -18.85
CA GLY A 477 -2.04 0.15 -19.76
C GLY A 477 -1.53 1.58 -19.76
N GLY A 478 -0.22 1.76 -19.76
CA GLY A 478 0.40 3.09 -19.81
C GLY A 478 1.91 3.03 -20.02
N ASP A 479 2.51 4.18 -20.29
CA ASP A 479 3.94 4.39 -20.50
C ASP A 479 4.67 4.92 -19.25
N ASP A 480 3.97 4.98 -18.11
CA ASP A 480 4.52 5.33 -16.81
C ASP A 480 4.01 4.35 -15.74
N PRO A 481 4.86 3.44 -15.22
CA PRO A 481 4.42 2.46 -14.24
C PRO A 481 4.18 3.09 -12.86
N GLN A 482 4.73 4.28 -12.60
CA GLN A 482 4.44 5.04 -11.39
C GLN A 482 3.01 5.58 -11.42
N LEU A 483 2.59 6.16 -12.56
CA LEU A 483 1.21 6.59 -12.75
C LEU A 483 0.22 5.42 -12.58
N LEU A 484 0.52 4.27 -13.17
CA LEU A 484 -0.30 3.05 -13.02
C LEU A 484 -0.37 2.60 -11.57
N SER A 485 0.76 2.65 -10.84
CA SER A 485 0.81 2.34 -9.41
C SER A 485 -0.05 3.29 -8.59
N ASP A 486 0.02 4.59 -8.85
CA ASP A 486 -0.73 5.60 -8.11
C ASP A 486 -2.24 5.50 -8.38
N GLN A 487 -2.65 5.10 -9.59
CA GLN A 487 -4.05 4.78 -9.90
C GLN A 487 -4.55 3.57 -9.10
N VAL A 488 -3.77 2.49 -9.04
CA VAL A 488 -4.13 1.32 -8.21
C VAL A 488 -4.16 1.68 -6.74
N LEU A 489 -3.16 2.40 -6.22
CA LEU A 489 -3.15 2.84 -4.82
C LEU A 489 -4.37 3.68 -4.47
N SER A 490 -4.77 4.59 -5.36
CA SER A 490 -5.98 5.40 -5.20
C SER A 490 -7.22 4.53 -5.16
N TYR A 491 -7.32 3.54 -6.05
CA TYR A 491 -8.44 2.59 -6.06
C TYR A 491 -8.47 1.72 -4.81
N LEU A 492 -7.32 1.20 -4.35
CA LEU A 492 -7.20 0.42 -3.13
C LEU A 492 -7.56 1.24 -1.90
N ALA A 493 -7.12 2.49 -1.84
CA ALA A 493 -7.46 3.41 -0.76
C ALA A 493 -8.97 3.69 -0.69
N LEU A 494 -9.63 3.91 -1.84
CA LEU A 494 -11.08 4.11 -1.91
C LEU A 494 -11.88 2.86 -1.51
N ASN A 495 -11.35 1.68 -1.80
CA ASN A 495 -11.99 0.41 -1.46
C ASN A 495 -11.69 -0.05 -0.04
N ARG A 496 -10.80 0.64 0.67
CA ARG A 496 -10.55 0.34 2.07
C ARG A 496 -11.74 0.77 2.90
N ARG A 497 -12.48 -0.23 3.39
CA ARG A 497 -13.54 -0.04 4.37
C ARG A 497 -12.91 0.27 5.71
N THR A 498 -12.73 1.56 5.98
CA THR A 498 -12.43 2.06 7.32
C THR A 498 -13.69 2.62 7.93
N GLY A 499 -14.20 1.94 8.95
CA GLY A 499 -15.31 2.42 9.76
C GLY A 499 -14.75 3.18 10.94
N VAL A 500 -14.97 4.50 10.98
CA VAL A 500 -14.81 5.29 12.20
C VAL A 500 -16.19 5.50 12.77
N ILE A 501 -16.43 4.93 13.95
CA ILE A 501 -17.68 5.13 14.69
C ILE A 501 -17.38 6.13 15.79
N ALA A 502 -17.81 7.37 15.57
CA ALA A 502 -17.86 8.40 16.60
C ALA A 502 -19.03 8.10 17.55
N ARG A 503 -18.80 8.23 18.86
CA ARG A 503 -19.83 8.07 19.89
C ARG A 503 -19.73 9.17 20.94
#